data_AF-A0A944SUY5-F1
#
_entry.id   AF-A0A944SUY5-F1
#
_cell.length_a   1.000
_cell.length_b   1.000
_cell.length_c   1.000
_cell.angle_alpha   90.00
_cell.angle_beta   90.00
_cell.angle_gamma   90.00
#
_symmetry.space_group_name_H-M   'P 1'
#
loop_
_entity.id
_entity.type
_entity.pdbx_description
1 polymer ?
#
loop_
_entity_poly.entity_id
_entity_poly.type
_entity_poly.pdbx_seq_one_letter_code
_entity_poly.pdbx_strand_id
1 'polypeptide(L)'
;MIHPVLKSVTDDVIERSQKSRKTYLARVDEAMSEDRHRGVLACGNLAHGFAACTADDKADLTGNKKDNIAIVSSYNDMLSAHEPFQHFPKLIKDAAREAGGVAQFAGGVPAMCDGVT
;
A
#
# COMPACT_ATOMS: atom_id res chain seq x y z
N MET A 1 10.83 -26.94 12.95
CA MET A 1 10.31 -26.87 14.34
C MET A 1 10.50 -25.43 14.80
N ILE A 2 9.43 -24.71 15.21
CA ILE A 2 9.56 -23.31 15.67
C ILE A 2 10.15 -23.28 17.08
N HIS A 3 11.07 -22.35 17.34
CA HIS A 3 11.68 -22.16 18.67
C HIS A 3 10.58 -21.85 19.72
N PRO A 4 10.59 -22.47 20.91
CA PRO A 4 9.49 -22.33 21.89
C PRO A 4 9.13 -20.88 22.23
N VAL A 5 10.13 -20.01 22.36
CA VAL A 5 9.94 -18.57 22.63
C VAL A 5 9.20 -17.88 21.49
N LEU A 6 9.55 -18.16 20.23
CA LEU A 6 8.88 -17.57 19.06
C LEU A 6 7.42 -18.01 19.00
N LYS A 7 7.15 -19.27 19.35
CA LYS A 7 5.78 -19.78 19.45
C LYS A 7 4.99 -19.01 20.51
N SER A 8 5.53 -18.90 21.73
CA SER A 8 4.88 -18.16 22.81
C SER A 8 4.56 -16.71 22.43
N VAL A 9 5.55 -15.98 21.89
CA VAL A 9 5.35 -14.58 21.47
C VAL A 9 4.30 -14.48 20.36
N THR A 10 4.30 -15.41 19.40
CA THR A 10 3.29 -15.44 18.34
C THR A 10 1.89 -15.66 18.91
N ASP A 11 1.75 -16.62 19.82
CA ASP A 11 0.47 -16.93 20.47
C ASP A 11 -0.05 -15.72 21.27
N ASP A 12 0.82 -15.05 22.03
CA ASP A 12 0.47 -13.85 22.82
C ASP A 12 0.01 -12.69 21.92
N VAL A 13 0.68 -12.49 20.77
CA VAL A 13 0.30 -11.47 19.78
C VAL A 13 -1.05 -11.80 19.14
N ILE A 14 -1.30 -13.08 18.83
CA ILE A 14 -2.58 -13.54 18.29
C ILE A 14 -3.69 -13.28 19.31
N GLU A 15 -3.50 -13.69 20.57
CA GLU A 15 -4.50 -13.53 21.62
C GLU A 15 -4.83 -12.06 21.88
N ARG A 16 -3.82 -11.20 22.08
CA ARG A 16 -4.05 -9.77 22.38
C ARG A 16 -4.70 -9.01 21.21
N SER A 17 -4.47 -9.46 19.97
CA SER A 17 -4.94 -8.76 18.77
C SER A 17 -6.29 -9.24 18.25
N GLN A 18 -6.91 -10.27 18.85
CA GLN A 18 -8.15 -10.87 18.32
C GLN A 18 -9.25 -9.84 18.05
N LYS A 19 -9.52 -8.96 19.02
CA LYS A 19 -10.58 -7.95 18.90
C LYS A 19 -10.26 -6.91 17.81
N SER A 20 -9.05 -6.33 17.83
CA SER A 20 -8.66 -5.29 16.87
C SER A 20 -8.57 -5.84 15.45
N ARG A 21 -8.02 -7.06 15.30
CA ARG A 21 -7.96 -7.77 14.02
C ARG A 21 -9.36 -8.06 13.47
N LYS A 22 -10.28 -8.56 14.29
CA LYS A 22 -11.67 -8.80 13.87
C LYS A 22 -12.33 -7.52 13.38
N THR A 23 -12.19 -6.42 14.11
CA THR A 23 -12.74 -5.12 13.70
C THR A 23 -12.11 -4.61 12.40
N TYR A 24 -10.79 -4.76 12.25
CA TYR A 24 -10.11 -4.37 11.01
C TYR A 24 -10.60 -5.17 9.81
N LEU A 25 -10.68 -6.49 9.92
CA LEU A 25 -11.13 -7.34 8.82
C LEU A 25 -12.60 -7.07 8.45
N ALA A 26 -13.48 -6.85 9.42
CA ALA A 26 -14.87 -6.49 9.13
C ALA A 26 -14.97 -5.18 8.32
N ARG A 27 -14.12 -4.18 8.60
CA ARG A 27 -14.07 -2.94 7.81
C ARG A 27 -13.53 -3.17 6.39
N VAL A 28 -12.56 -4.08 6.24
CA VAL A 28 -12.04 -4.45 4.92
C VAL A 28 -13.14 -5.14 4.11
N ASP A 29 -13.84 -6.11 4.70
CA ASP A 29 -14.95 -6.82 4.05
C ASP A 29 -16.08 -5.86 3.65
N GLU A 30 -16.43 -4.90 4.52
CA GLU A 30 -17.41 -3.84 4.23
C GLU A 30 -16.95 -2.95 3.07
N ALA A 31 -15.71 -2.47 3.10
CA ALA A 31 -15.16 -1.62 2.04
C ALA A 31 -15.03 -2.35 0.70
N MET A 32 -14.82 -3.68 0.71
CA MET A 32 -14.82 -4.49 -0.52
C MET A 32 -16.19 -4.59 -1.18
N SER A 33 -17.28 -4.36 -0.43
CA SER A 33 -18.65 -4.36 -0.97
C SER A 33 -19.03 -3.04 -1.63
N GLU A 34 -18.24 -1.99 -1.42
CA GLU A 34 -18.41 -0.69 -2.05
C GLU A 34 -17.70 -0.64 -3.41
N ASP A 35 -18.39 -0.15 -4.45
CA ASP A 35 -17.75 0.08 -5.74
C ASP A 35 -16.79 1.28 -5.66
N ARG A 36 -15.86 1.39 -6.62
CA ARG A 36 -14.91 2.50 -6.66
C ARG A 36 -15.62 3.83 -6.86
N HIS A 37 -15.63 4.64 -5.81
CA HIS A 37 -16.19 5.98 -5.79
C HIS A 37 -15.29 7.03 -6.47
N ARG A 38 -14.83 6.82 -7.71
CA ARG A 38 -14.14 7.90 -8.46
C ARG A 38 -15.10 8.85 -9.15
N GLY A 39 -16.30 8.37 -9.51
CA GLY A 39 -17.34 9.18 -10.16
C GLY A 39 -17.89 10.33 -9.30
N VAL A 40 -17.63 10.34 -7.99
CA VAL A 40 -18.01 11.43 -7.07
C VAL A 40 -16.92 12.50 -6.92
N LEU A 41 -15.72 12.28 -7.48
CA LEU A 41 -14.63 13.24 -7.44
C LEU A 41 -14.76 14.28 -8.55
N ALA A 42 -14.39 15.52 -8.26
CA ALA A 42 -14.34 16.58 -9.27
C ALA A 42 -13.33 16.25 -10.38
N CYS A 43 -13.64 16.59 -11.63
CA CYS A 43 -12.78 16.32 -12.79
C CYS A 43 -11.34 16.82 -12.61
N GLY A 44 -11.15 17.95 -11.92
CA GLY A 44 -9.82 18.47 -11.60
C GLY A 44 -8.99 17.51 -10.74
N ASN A 45 -9.60 16.89 -9.72
CA ASN A 45 -8.90 15.95 -8.84
C ASN A 45 -8.47 14.70 -9.60
N LEU A 46 -9.32 14.20 -10.49
CA LEU A 46 -9.00 13.06 -11.36
C LEU A 46 -7.89 13.41 -12.35
N ALA A 47 -7.96 14.58 -12.97
CA ALA A 47 -6.94 15.04 -13.92
C ALA A 47 -5.56 15.16 -13.26
N HIS A 48 -5.48 15.75 -12.07
CA HIS A 48 -4.22 15.83 -11.32
C HIS A 48 -3.70 14.46 -10.88
N GLY A 49 -4.58 13.61 -10.34
CA GLY A 49 -4.20 12.29 -9.82
C GLY A 49 -3.68 11.31 -10.87
N PHE A 50 -3.98 11.53 -12.15
CA PHE A 50 -3.52 10.66 -13.25
C PHE A 50 -2.57 11.37 -14.22
N ALA A 51 -2.23 12.65 -14.01
CA ALA A 51 -1.47 13.44 -14.97
C ALA A 51 -0.11 12.82 -15.33
N ALA A 52 0.59 12.26 -14.33
CA ALA A 52 1.90 11.64 -14.47
C ALA A 52 1.85 10.15 -14.86
N CYS A 53 0.66 9.55 -14.96
CA CYS A 53 0.49 8.18 -15.39
C CYS A 53 0.81 8.01 -16.89
N THR A 54 1.19 6.79 -17.28
CA THR A 54 1.34 6.42 -18.70
C THR A 54 0.00 6.52 -19.43
N ALA A 55 0.01 6.49 -20.76
CA ALA A 55 -1.23 6.50 -21.54
C ALA A 55 -2.15 5.31 -21.15
N ASP A 56 -1.58 4.13 -20.97
CA ASP A 56 -2.30 2.92 -20.56
C ASP A 56 -2.87 3.05 -19.15
N ASP A 57 -2.05 3.49 -18.19
CA ASP A 57 -2.49 3.71 -16.80
C ASP A 57 -3.60 4.80 -16.75
N LYS A 58 -3.54 5.85 -17.59
CA LYS A 58 -4.60 6.86 -17.71
C LYS A 58 -5.90 6.27 -18.25
N ALA A 59 -5.83 5.44 -19.30
CA ALA A 59 -7.02 4.78 -19.84
C ALA A 59 -7.67 3.85 -18.81
N ASP A 60 -6.86 3.15 -18.02
CA ASP A 60 -7.31 2.28 -16.93
C ASP A 60 -7.96 3.05 -15.76
N LEU A 61 -7.44 4.26 -15.46
CA LEU A 61 -7.85 5.06 -14.31
C LEU A 61 -8.99 6.06 -14.60
N THR A 62 -9.16 6.49 -15.86
CA THR A 62 -10.22 7.43 -16.28
C THR A 62 -11.64 6.82 -16.21
N GLY A 63 -11.76 5.50 -16.16
CA GLY A 63 -12.99 4.82 -15.77
C GLY A 63 -12.99 4.34 -14.32
N ASN A 64 -14.08 3.68 -13.91
CA ASN A 64 -14.16 2.95 -12.64
C ASN A 64 -13.67 1.50 -12.76
N LYS A 65 -12.68 1.19 -13.64
CA LYS A 65 -12.37 -0.20 -14.03
C LYS A 65 -11.22 -0.89 -13.29
N LYS A 66 -10.20 -0.16 -12.86
CA LYS A 66 -9.05 -0.74 -12.14
C LYS A 66 -8.72 0.01 -10.85
N ASP A 67 -8.19 -0.70 -9.86
CA ASP A 67 -7.75 -0.10 -8.60
C ASP A 67 -6.52 0.78 -8.79
N ASN A 68 -6.38 1.77 -7.91
CA ASN A 68 -5.21 2.63 -7.86
C ASN A 68 -4.58 2.49 -6.47
N ILE A 69 -3.46 1.78 -6.40
CA ILE A 69 -2.77 1.46 -5.16
C ILE A 69 -1.74 2.53 -4.86
N ALA A 70 -1.84 3.12 -3.67
CA ALA A 70 -0.86 4.07 -3.16
C ALA A 70 0.38 3.32 -2.64
N ILE A 71 1.55 3.70 -3.14
CA ILE A 71 2.85 3.28 -2.61
C ILE A 71 3.33 4.38 -1.67
N VAL A 72 3.49 4.02 -0.40
CA VAL A 72 4.07 4.87 0.65
C VAL A 72 5.38 4.23 1.08
N SER A 73 6.48 4.97 1.05
CA SER A 73 7.81 4.43 1.33
C SER A 73 8.58 5.27 2.33
N SER A 74 9.41 4.63 3.13
CA SER A 74 10.41 5.29 3.99
C SER A 74 11.80 5.27 3.34
N TYR A 75 11.90 5.18 2.02
CA TYR A 75 13.19 5.24 1.31
C TYR A 75 14.02 6.45 1.77
N ASN A 76 15.29 6.19 2.07
CA ASN A 76 16.23 7.17 2.57
C ASN A 76 17.66 6.75 2.20
N ASP A 77 18.41 7.63 1.56
CA ASP A 77 19.79 7.35 1.13
C ASP A 77 20.80 7.26 2.28
N MET A 78 20.51 7.89 3.43
CA MET A 78 21.46 7.95 4.55
C MET A 78 21.36 6.73 5.48
N LEU A 79 20.16 6.16 5.63
CA LEU A 79 19.90 5.05 6.54
C LEU A 79 19.99 3.73 5.79
N SER A 80 21.02 2.93 6.08
CA SER A 80 21.30 1.66 5.39
C SER A 80 20.12 0.68 5.37
N ALA A 81 19.27 0.68 6.40
CA ALA A 81 18.08 -0.16 6.47
C ALA A 81 16.96 0.27 5.50
N HIS A 82 17.01 1.52 5.01
CA HIS A 82 15.98 2.14 4.17
C HIS A 82 16.41 2.35 2.73
N GLU A 83 17.71 2.40 2.45
CA GLU A 83 18.27 2.51 1.09
C GLU A 83 17.70 1.43 0.14
N PRO A 84 17.54 0.15 0.55
CA PRO A 84 17.01 -0.90 -0.33
C PRO A 84 15.59 -0.60 -0.86
N PHE A 85 14.83 0.29 -0.19
CA PHE A 85 13.50 0.68 -0.62
C PHE A 85 13.46 1.42 -1.96
N GLN A 86 14.59 1.91 -2.47
CA GLN A 86 14.69 2.62 -3.75
C GLN A 86 14.06 1.84 -4.92
N HIS A 87 14.27 0.51 -4.96
CA HIS A 87 13.89 -0.31 -6.12
C HIS A 87 12.46 -0.85 -6.05
N PHE A 88 11.87 -0.93 -4.87
CA PHE A 88 10.55 -1.53 -4.67
C PHE A 88 9.40 -0.80 -5.37
N PRO A 89 9.36 0.55 -5.47
CA PRO A 89 8.28 1.22 -6.18
C PRO A 89 8.11 0.75 -7.62
N LYS A 90 9.20 0.42 -8.33
CA LYS A 90 9.10 -0.16 -9.67
C LYS A 90 8.49 -1.57 -9.62
N LEU A 91 9.02 -2.44 -8.78
CA LEU A 91 8.55 -3.82 -8.65
C LEU A 91 7.07 -3.89 -8.26
N ILE A 92 6.64 -3.04 -7.32
CA ILE A 92 5.25 -2.98 -6.88
C ILE A 92 4.33 -2.50 -8.02
N LYS A 93 4.76 -1.51 -8.81
CA LYS A 93 3.99 -1.05 -9.97
C LYS A 93 3.81 -2.14 -11.02
N ASP A 94 4.87 -2.88 -11.30
CA ASP A 94 4.82 -3.96 -12.30
C ASP A 94 3.91 -5.09 -11.81
N ALA A 95 4.04 -5.52 -10.55
CA ALA A 95 3.16 -6.52 -9.94
C ALA A 95 1.69 -6.07 -9.88
N ALA A 96 1.43 -4.80 -9.58
CA ALA A 96 0.07 -4.26 -9.58
C ALA A 96 -0.54 -4.34 -10.98
N ARG A 97 0.23 -4.01 -12.03
CA ARG A 97 -0.24 -4.13 -13.42
C ARG A 97 -0.55 -5.56 -13.81
N GLU A 98 0.31 -6.51 -13.45
CA GLU A 98 0.09 -7.95 -13.68
C GLU A 98 -1.19 -8.45 -12.99
N ALA A 99 -1.49 -7.94 -11.79
CA ALA A 99 -2.70 -8.24 -11.05
C ALA A 99 -3.95 -7.47 -11.54
N GLY A 100 -3.83 -6.64 -12.58
CA GLY A 100 -4.97 -5.89 -13.14
C GLY A 100 -5.29 -4.58 -12.40
N GLY A 101 -4.36 -4.05 -11.62
CA GLY A 101 -4.44 -2.73 -10.98
C GLY A 101 -3.42 -1.74 -11.53
N VAL A 102 -3.46 -0.51 -11.02
CA VAL A 102 -2.41 0.50 -11.22
C VAL A 102 -1.85 0.87 -9.85
N ALA A 103 -0.57 1.21 -9.77
CA ALA A 103 0.02 1.73 -8.54
C ALA A 103 0.80 3.03 -8.78
N GLN A 104 0.76 3.92 -7.81
CA GLN A 104 1.44 5.22 -7.86
C GLN A 104 2.21 5.47 -6.58
N PHE A 105 3.38 6.12 -6.68
CA PHE A 105 4.08 6.60 -5.51
C PHE A 105 3.34 7.79 -4.94
N ALA A 106 2.70 7.61 -3.78
CA ALA A 106 1.86 8.61 -3.16
C ALA A 106 2.65 9.53 -2.23
N GLY A 107 3.69 9.03 -1.58
CA GLY A 107 4.51 9.86 -0.70
C GLY A 107 5.56 9.11 0.10
N GLY A 108 6.46 9.90 0.68
CA GLY A 108 7.45 9.44 1.65
C GLY A 108 6.92 9.51 3.08
N VAL A 109 7.44 8.66 3.96
CA VAL A 109 7.32 8.81 5.43
C VAL A 109 8.71 8.93 6.06
N PRO A 110 8.82 9.47 7.29
CA PRO A 110 10.10 9.52 7.98
C PRO A 110 10.77 8.14 8.07
N ALA A 111 12.08 8.14 7.88
CA ALA A 111 12.93 6.98 8.06
C ALA A 111 13.68 7.11 9.40
N MET A 112 13.74 6.03 10.18
CA MET A 112 14.46 5.98 11.45
C MET A 112 15.22 4.67 11.57
N CYS A 113 16.42 4.72 12.14
CA CYS A 113 17.25 3.56 12.36
C CYS A 113 17.83 3.62 13.76
N ASP A 114 17.42 2.71 14.65
CA ASP A 114 17.89 2.62 16.03
C ASP A 114 19.42 2.46 16.14
N GLY A 115 20.08 1.99 15.07
CA GLY A 115 21.54 1.94 15.00
C GLY A 115 22.23 3.30 14.84
N VAL A 116 21.45 4.36 14.54
CA VAL A 116 21.91 5.73 14.32
C VAL A 116 21.35 6.69 15.39
N THR A 117 20.10 6.48 15.83
CA THR A 117 19.36 7.30 16.81
C THR A 117 19.32 6.67 18.19
#